data_AF-A0A367HV63-F1
#
_entry.id   AF-A0A367HV63-F1
#
_cell.length_a   1.000
_cell.length_b   1.000
_cell.length_c   1.000
_cell.angle_alpha   90.00
_cell.angle_beta   90.00
_cell.angle_gamma   90.00
#
_symmetry.space_group_name_H-M   'P 1'
#
loop_
_entity.id
_entity.type
_entity.pdbx_description
1 polymer ?
#
loop_
_entity_poly.entity_id
_entity_poly.type
_entity_poly.pdbx_seq_one_letter_code
_entity_poly.pdbx_strand_id
1 'polypeptide(L)'
;MHKTGTLALTLLAVAALLTGCGSEKKDDGGAARASAPAGSGAKGLAPDRKGVAHQVVFEVGGTGAAQVMWIGNTNHFEQVTLPWTKTESVTLEGAELKVGHTVSVVPGSIKRADGSGMLQAAPCTIKVDGKQVADNQNGKSDKLCEYQLKD
;
A
#
# COMPACT_ATOMS: atom_id res chain seq x y z
N MET A 1 -10.32 40.73 -35.50
CA MET A 1 -10.53 41.79 -34.48
C MET A 1 -9.74 41.41 -33.24
N HIS A 2 -8.59 42.05 -33.02
CA HIS A 2 -7.73 41.80 -31.86
C HIS A 2 -8.22 42.64 -30.67
N LYS A 3 -8.34 42.05 -29.48
CA LYS A 3 -8.48 42.79 -28.23
C LYS A 3 -7.39 42.38 -27.26
N THR A 4 -6.42 43.28 -27.15
CA THR A 4 -5.30 43.31 -26.21
C THR A 4 -5.79 43.79 -24.84
N GLY A 5 -5.36 43.15 -23.76
CA GLY A 5 -5.64 43.57 -22.38
C GLY A 5 -4.38 43.43 -21.52
N THR A 6 -3.89 44.56 -21.03
CA THR A 6 -2.59 44.75 -20.36
C THR A 6 -2.63 44.40 -18.86
N LEU A 7 -1.48 43.90 -18.38
CA LEU A 7 -1.00 43.57 -17.03
C LEU A 7 -1.41 44.48 -15.84
N ALA A 8 -1.49 43.87 -14.65
CA ALA A 8 -1.01 44.46 -13.40
C ALA A 8 -0.54 43.37 -12.40
N LEU A 9 0.76 43.39 -12.07
CA LEU A 9 1.36 42.64 -10.95
C LEU A 9 1.11 43.38 -9.63
N THR A 10 0.87 42.66 -8.55
CA THR A 10 1.14 43.13 -7.19
C THR A 10 1.83 42.03 -6.38
N LEU A 11 3.11 42.28 -6.04
CA LEU A 11 3.90 41.53 -5.07
C LEU A 11 3.53 42.01 -3.66
N LEU A 12 3.25 41.07 -2.75
CA LEU A 12 3.28 41.32 -1.31
C LEU A 12 4.47 40.57 -0.72
N ALA A 13 5.45 41.35 -0.25
CA ALA A 13 6.63 40.89 0.45
C ALA A 13 6.28 40.45 1.88
N VAL A 14 6.65 39.22 2.24
CA VAL A 14 6.63 38.74 3.63
C VAL A 14 8.06 38.84 4.16
N ALA A 15 8.25 39.66 5.18
CA ALA A 15 9.50 39.82 5.91
C ALA A 15 9.79 38.57 6.76
N ALA A 16 11.05 38.14 6.75
CA ALA A 16 11.60 37.01 7.49
C ALA A 16 11.92 37.36 8.95
N LEU A 17 11.83 36.39 9.87
CA LEU A 17 12.67 36.32 11.08
C LEU A 17 13.07 34.86 11.37
N LEU A 18 14.34 34.73 11.76
CA LEU A 18 15.21 33.56 11.82
C LEU A 18 15.03 32.72 13.10
N THR A 19 15.10 31.38 12.96
CA THR A 19 16.03 30.48 13.69
C THR A 19 16.21 29.26 12.77
N GLY A 20 17.38 28.84 12.31
CA GLY A 20 18.65 28.69 12.99
C GLY A 20 19.04 27.21 12.95
N CYS A 21 19.33 26.69 11.75
CA CYS A 21 19.92 25.37 11.53
C CYS A 21 21.45 25.55 11.50
N GLY A 22 22.20 24.99 12.46
CA GLY A 22 23.67 24.95 12.35
C GLY A 22 24.46 24.75 13.65
N SER A 23 24.82 23.48 13.89
CA SER A 23 26.11 23.01 14.44
C SER A 23 26.54 23.40 15.87
N GLU A 24 26.41 22.45 16.79
CA GLU A 24 27.26 22.38 17.99
C GLU A 24 27.98 21.03 18.02
N LYS A 25 29.29 21.05 17.76
CA LYS A 25 30.20 19.96 18.15
C LYS A 25 30.43 20.08 19.65
N LYS A 26 30.20 19.00 20.38
CA LYS A 26 30.84 18.74 21.67
C LYS A 26 31.53 17.38 21.58
N ASP A 27 32.85 17.44 21.45
CA ASP A 27 33.74 16.38 21.88
C ASP A 27 33.76 16.40 23.41
N ASP A 28 33.37 15.29 24.03
CA ASP A 28 33.82 14.94 25.37
C ASP A 28 34.00 13.42 25.42
N GLY A 29 35.26 13.03 25.55
CA GLY A 29 35.69 11.64 25.61
C GLY A 29 35.24 10.94 26.88
N GLY A 30 35.12 9.61 26.80
CA GLY A 30 34.86 8.82 28.00
C GLY A 30 34.64 7.33 27.73
N ALA A 31 35.71 6.57 27.95
CA ALA A 31 35.73 5.16 28.34
C ALA A 31 35.36 4.10 27.28
N ALA A 32 36.42 3.40 26.86
CA ALA A 32 36.38 2.07 26.30
C ALA A 32 35.49 1.11 27.13
N ARG A 33 34.58 0.41 26.44
CA ARG A 33 34.11 -0.90 26.87
C ARG A 33 34.30 -1.88 25.72
N ALA A 34 35.25 -2.79 25.92
CA ALA A 34 35.44 -3.97 25.11
C ALA A 34 34.11 -4.72 24.99
N SER A 35 33.57 -4.77 23.78
CA SER A 35 32.45 -5.67 23.46
C SER A 35 33.07 -7.02 23.12
N ALA A 36 32.84 -8.00 24.00
CA ALA A 36 33.17 -9.39 23.78
C ALA A 36 32.62 -9.88 22.42
N PRO A 37 33.27 -10.84 21.73
CA PRO A 37 32.72 -11.40 20.51
C PRO A 37 31.39 -12.07 20.84
N ALA A 38 30.30 -11.54 20.29
CA ALA A 38 29.02 -12.20 20.30
C ALA A 38 29.21 -13.55 19.61
N GLY A 39 29.07 -14.62 20.39
CA GLY A 39 29.22 -15.99 19.93
C GLY A 39 28.37 -16.24 18.69
N SER A 40 28.97 -16.99 17.76
CA SER A 40 28.36 -17.54 16.57
C SER A 40 27.18 -18.44 16.94
N GLY A 41 26.03 -17.85 17.20
CA GLY A 41 24.75 -18.53 17.22
C GLY A 41 24.19 -18.56 15.81
N ALA A 42 24.86 -19.26 14.89
CA ALA A 42 24.22 -19.67 13.64
C ALA A 42 23.13 -20.68 14.03
N LYS A 43 21.94 -20.17 14.39
CA LYS A 43 20.72 -20.97 14.37
C LYS A 43 20.64 -21.51 12.96
N GLY A 44 20.79 -22.84 12.83
CA GLY A 44 20.62 -23.53 11.57
C GLY A 44 19.37 -22.99 10.89
N LEU A 45 19.56 -22.47 9.67
CA LEU A 45 18.48 -22.18 8.75
C LEU A 45 17.71 -23.49 8.64
N ALA A 46 16.56 -23.56 9.31
CA ALA A 46 15.61 -24.61 9.04
C ALA A 46 15.38 -24.60 7.53
N PRO A 47 15.31 -25.77 6.87
CA PRO A 47 15.05 -25.80 5.43
C PRO A 47 13.82 -24.93 5.15
N ASP A 48 13.88 -24.15 4.06
CA ASP A 48 12.82 -23.25 3.62
C ASP A 48 11.51 -24.05 3.53
N ARG A 49 10.73 -24.03 4.62
CA ARG A 49 9.43 -24.69 4.65
C ARG A 49 8.52 -23.83 3.78
N LYS A 50 7.95 -24.45 2.77
CA LYS A 50 6.94 -23.87 1.88
C LYS A 50 5.60 -24.50 2.20
N GLY A 51 4.57 -23.67 2.24
CA GLY A 51 3.18 -24.05 2.49
C GLY A 51 2.49 -24.54 1.24
N VAL A 52 1.16 -24.66 1.33
CA VAL A 52 0.31 -24.96 0.18
C VAL A 52 0.15 -23.69 -0.66
N ALA A 53 0.13 -23.86 -1.98
CA ALA A 53 -0.18 -22.77 -2.89
C ALA A 53 -1.69 -22.50 -2.90
N HIS A 54 -2.09 -21.29 -2.52
CA HIS A 54 -3.48 -20.83 -2.56
C HIS A 54 -3.73 -19.96 -3.78
N GLN A 55 -4.85 -20.17 -4.46
CA GLN A 55 -5.27 -19.29 -5.54
C GLN A 55 -6.01 -18.09 -4.96
N VAL A 56 -5.43 -16.90 -5.08
CA VAL A 56 -6.04 -15.64 -4.64
C VAL A 56 -6.53 -14.87 -5.86
N VAL A 57 -7.79 -14.49 -5.85
CA VAL A 57 -8.42 -13.67 -6.89
C VAL A 57 -8.81 -12.32 -6.29
N PHE A 58 -8.28 -11.25 -6.85
CA PHE A 58 -8.63 -9.88 -6.54
C PHE A 58 -9.58 -9.36 -7.61
N GLU A 59 -10.74 -8.86 -7.20
CA GLU A 59 -11.74 -8.28 -8.09
C GLU A 59 -11.99 -6.83 -7.69
N VAL A 60 -12.03 -5.93 -8.68
CA VAL A 60 -12.42 -4.54 -8.51
C VAL A 60 -13.53 -4.22 -9.52
N GLY A 61 -14.71 -3.91 -8.99
CA GLY A 61 -15.89 -3.56 -9.78
C GLY A 61 -15.97 -2.07 -10.11
N GLY A 62 -17.00 -1.69 -10.86
CA GLY A 62 -17.22 -0.31 -11.29
C GLY A 62 -16.94 -0.09 -12.77
N THR A 63 -16.83 1.17 -13.17
CA THR A 63 -16.66 1.58 -14.57
C THR A 63 -15.65 2.70 -14.71
N GLY A 64 -14.95 2.74 -15.83
CA GLY A 64 -13.97 3.78 -16.14
C GLY A 64 -12.55 3.43 -15.68
N ALA A 65 -11.66 4.41 -15.72
CA ALA A 65 -10.28 4.22 -15.29
C ALA A 65 -10.17 4.29 -13.76
N ALA A 66 -9.35 3.41 -13.18
CA ALA A 66 -9.04 3.41 -11.76
C ALA A 66 -7.56 3.06 -11.54
N GLN A 67 -7.05 3.44 -10.38
CA GLN A 67 -5.73 3.04 -9.92
C GLN A 67 -5.91 1.99 -8.82
N VAL A 68 -5.35 0.80 -9.05
CA VAL A 68 -5.49 -0.35 -8.17
C VAL A 68 -4.13 -0.70 -7.59
N MET A 69 -4.08 -0.81 -6.26
CA MET A 69 -2.93 -1.35 -5.54
C MET A 69 -3.35 -2.68 -4.92
N TRP A 70 -2.50 -3.69 -4.97
CA TRP A 70 -2.82 -4.97 -4.36
C TRP A 70 -1.56 -5.67 -3.84
N ILE A 71 -1.76 -6.50 -2.82
CA ILE A 71 -0.74 -7.29 -2.14
C ILE A 71 -1.10 -8.76 -2.33
N GLY A 72 -0.31 -9.47 -3.11
CA GLY A 72 -0.31 -10.94 -3.18
C GLY A 72 1.05 -11.45 -2.73
N ASN A 73 1.83 -12.17 -3.54
CA ASN A 73 3.20 -12.52 -3.11
C ASN A 73 4.09 -11.28 -2.96
N THR A 74 3.82 -10.27 -3.79
CA THR A 74 4.51 -8.98 -3.74
C THR A 74 3.51 -7.83 -3.81
N ASN A 75 4.01 -6.60 -3.74
CA ASN A 75 3.19 -5.40 -3.88
C ASN A 75 3.10 -4.99 -5.35
N HIS A 76 1.90 -4.63 -5.78
CA HIS A 76 1.60 -4.25 -7.15
C HIS A 76 0.79 -2.96 -7.21
N PHE A 77 0.97 -2.21 -8.29
CA PHE A 77 0.28 -0.95 -8.51
C PHE A 77 0.11 -0.70 -10.01
N GLU A 78 -1.13 -0.52 -10.46
CA GLU A 78 -1.44 -0.36 -11.87
C GLU A 78 -2.63 0.58 -12.12
N GLN A 79 -2.61 1.24 -13.28
CA GLN A 79 -3.77 1.95 -13.82
C GLN A 79 -4.54 1.02 -14.75
N VAL A 80 -5.83 0.83 -14.46
CA VAL A 80 -6.67 -0.18 -15.11
C VAL A 80 -7.97 0.42 -15.59
N THR A 81 -8.69 -0.31 -16.44
CA THR A 81 -10.09 -0.04 -16.76
C THR A 81 -10.96 -1.04 -16.00
N LEU A 82 -12.02 -0.57 -15.38
CA LEU A 82 -12.95 -1.37 -14.60
C LEU A 82 -14.10 -1.94 -15.45
N PRO A 83 -14.60 -3.16 -15.13
CA PRO A 83 -14.19 -4.01 -14.02
C PRO A 83 -12.84 -4.70 -14.27
N TRP A 84 -12.10 -4.95 -13.19
CA TRP A 84 -10.76 -5.53 -13.23
C TRP A 84 -10.67 -6.78 -12.36
N THR A 85 -9.87 -7.75 -12.78
CA THR A 85 -9.63 -9.00 -12.06
C THR A 85 -8.19 -9.44 -12.21
N LYS A 86 -7.61 -9.93 -11.11
CA LYS A 86 -6.27 -10.52 -11.08
C LYS A 86 -6.28 -11.79 -10.26
N THR A 87 -5.61 -12.82 -10.77
CA THR A 87 -5.40 -14.07 -10.08
C THR A 87 -3.91 -14.24 -9.81
N GLU A 88 -3.55 -14.64 -8.60
CA GLU A 88 -2.20 -15.02 -8.22
C GLU A 88 -2.20 -16.33 -7.42
N SER A 89 -1.15 -17.13 -7.58
CA SER A 89 -0.86 -18.27 -6.70
C SER A 89 0.05 -17.80 -5.58
N VAL A 90 -0.45 -17.75 -4.35
CA VAL A 90 0.31 -17.29 -3.18
C VAL A 90 0.76 -18.50 -2.36
N THR A 91 2.05 -18.59 -2.08
CA THR A 91 2.63 -19.67 -1.27
C THR A 91 3.30 -19.07 -0.05
N LEU A 92 2.87 -19.50 1.14
CA LEU A 92 3.45 -19.04 2.40
C LEU A 92 4.82 -19.66 2.63
N GLU A 93 5.78 -18.88 3.10
CA GLU A 93 7.12 -19.37 3.41
C GLU A 93 7.62 -18.91 4.79
N GLY A 94 8.49 -19.71 5.41
CA GLY A 94 9.19 -19.34 6.63
C GLY A 94 8.25 -18.95 7.78
N ALA A 95 8.30 -17.68 8.21
CA ALA A 95 7.48 -17.20 9.33
C ALA A 95 6.00 -17.06 8.99
N GLU A 96 5.66 -16.85 7.71
CA GLU A 96 4.28 -16.68 7.23
C GLU A 96 3.44 -17.94 7.47
N LEU A 97 4.06 -19.12 7.44
CA LEU A 97 3.42 -20.38 7.81
C LEU A 97 2.87 -20.39 9.24
N LYS A 98 3.42 -19.55 10.13
CA LYS A 98 2.98 -19.45 11.52
C LYS A 98 2.06 -18.27 11.76
N VAL A 99 2.35 -17.12 11.16
CA VAL A 99 1.65 -15.86 11.45
C VAL A 99 0.57 -15.51 10.42
N GLY A 100 0.62 -16.14 9.25
CA GLY A 100 -0.18 -15.82 8.08
C GLY A 100 0.48 -14.75 7.20
N HIS A 101 -0.05 -14.61 5.98
CA HIS A 101 0.31 -13.56 5.04
C HIS A 101 -0.92 -12.71 4.72
N THR A 102 -0.77 -11.40 4.63
CA THR A 102 -1.92 -10.53 4.37
C THR A 102 -2.03 -10.30 2.88
N VAL A 103 -3.14 -10.72 2.28
CA VAL A 103 -3.49 -10.37 0.91
C VAL A 103 -4.52 -9.25 0.92
N SER A 104 -4.36 -8.27 0.04
CA SER A 104 -5.25 -7.10 0.02
C SER A 104 -5.39 -6.46 -1.36
N VAL A 105 -6.47 -5.71 -1.56
CA VAL A 105 -6.68 -4.85 -2.73
C VAL A 105 -7.30 -3.52 -2.31
N VAL A 106 -6.65 -2.44 -2.74
CA VAL A 106 -7.13 -1.06 -2.63
C VAL A 106 -7.72 -0.68 -4.00
N PRO A 107 -9.06 -0.54 -4.10
CA PRO A 107 -9.75 -0.46 -5.39
C PRO A 107 -9.73 0.92 -6.07
N GLY A 108 -9.25 1.96 -5.37
CA GLY A 108 -9.37 3.34 -5.84
C GLY A 108 -10.80 3.89 -5.72
N SER A 109 -11.01 5.10 -6.24
CA SER A 109 -12.31 5.78 -6.23
C SER A 109 -12.93 5.83 -7.63
N ILE A 110 -14.25 5.67 -7.70
CA ILE A 110 -15.06 5.81 -8.91
C ILE A 110 -16.18 6.82 -8.68
N LYS A 111 -16.73 7.38 -9.76
CA LYS A 111 -17.97 8.17 -9.67
C LYS A 111 -19.13 7.26 -9.30
N ARG A 112 -19.99 7.73 -8.40
CA ARG A 112 -21.24 7.05 -8.07
C ARG A 112 -22.15 6.96 -9.30
N ALA A 113 -22.86 5.85 -9.41
CA ALA A 113 -23.82 5.62 -10.48
C ALA A 113 -25.12 6.43 -10.32
N ASP A 114 -25.31 7.11 -9.19
CA ASP A 114 -26.52 7.90 -8.86
C ASP A 114 -26.62 9.23 -9.63
N GLY A 115 -25.66 9.54 -10.51
CA GLY A 115 -25.63 10.78 -11.28
C GLY A 115 -25.25 12.03 -10.48
N SER A 116 -24.96 11.91 -9.17
CA SER A 116 -24.56 13.04 -8.32
C SER A 116 -23.17 13.59 -8.64
N GLY A 117 -22.36 12.83 -9.39
CA GLY A 117 -20.95 13.14 -9.63
C GLY A 117 -20.04 12.93 -8.41
N MET A 118 -20.60 12.52 -7.27
CA MET A 118 -19.82 12.20 -6.07
C MET A 118 -18.95 10.97 -6.29
N LEU A 119 -17.81 10.91 -5.60
CA LEU A 119 -16.95 9.74 -5.59
C LEU A 119 -17.38 8.74 -4.52
N GLN A 120 -17.08 7.47 -4.77
CA GLN A 120 -17.13 6.38 -3.79
C GLN A 120 -15.95 5.44 -4.02
N ALA A 121 -15.65 4.58 -3.05
CA ALA A 121 -14.73 3.46 -3.29
C ALA A 121 -15.30 2.56 -4.41
N ALA A 122 -14.43 2.09 -5.30
CA ALA A 122 -14.83 1.01 -6.19
C ALA A 122 -15.15 -0.25 -5.36
N PRO A 123 -16.17 -1.04 -5.73
CA PRO A 123 -16.40 -2.36 -5.15
C PRO A 123 -15.14 -3.20 -5.24
N CYS A 124 -14.78 -3.93 -4.17
CA CYS A 124 -13.73 -4.93 -4.22
C CYS A 124 -14.17 -6.23 -3.58
N THR A 125 -13.55 -7.32 -4.02
CA THR A 125 -13.72 -8.65 -3.43
C THR A 125 -12.40 -9.40 -3.50
N ILE A 126 -12.12 -10.22 -2.48
CA ILE A 126 -11.04 -11.22 -2.51
C ILE A 126 -11.65 -12.60 -2.42
N LYS A 127 -11.22 -13.51 -3.29
CA LYS A 127 -11.53 -14.94 -3.23
C LYS A 127 -10.25 -15.72 -3.02
N VAL A 128 -10.28 -16.71 -2.13
CA VAL A 128 -9.19 -17.66 -1.90
C VAL A 128 -9.74 -19.05 -2.19
N ASP A 129 -9.10 -19.77 -3.11
CA ASP A 129 -9.50 -21.11 -3.56
C ASP A 129 -10.99 -21.20 -3.96
N GLY A 130 -11.46 -20.15 -4.65
CA GLY A 130 -12.84 -20.02 -5.10
C GLY A 130 -13.84 -19.54 -4.05
N LYS A 131 -13.45 -19.40 -2.78
CA LYS A 131 -14.30 -18.88 -1.70
C LYS A 131 -14.07 -17.39 -1.51
N GLN A 132 -15.14 -16.59 -1.53
CA GLN A 132 -15.08 -15.19 -1.15
C GLN A 132 -14.76 -15.03 0.35
N VAL A 133 -13.72 -14.25 0.66
CA VAL A 133 -13.20 -14.05 2.02
C VAL A 133 -13.19 -12.59 2.46
N ALA A 134 -13.24 -11.63 1.52
CA ALA A 134 -13.33 -10.21 1.82
C ALA A 134 -14.21 -9.49 0.79
N ASP A 135 -14.94 -8.47 1.24
CA ASP A 135 -15.79 -7.60 0.42
C ASP A 135 -15.95 -6.25 1.12
N ASN A 136 -15.91 -5.16 0.35
CA ASN A 136 -16.12 -3.80 0.87
C ASN A 136 -17.58 -3.34 0.78
N GLN A 137 -18.53 -4.28 0.83
CA GLN A 137 -19.97 -4.05 0.77
C GLN A 137 -20.37 -3.33 -0.51
N ASN A 138 -19.80 -3.76 -1.65
CA ASN A 138 -20.02 -3.14 -2.94
C ASN A 138 -19.69 -1.62 -2.95
N GLY A 139 -18.56 -1.24 -2.36
CA GLY A 139 -18.09 0.15 -2.28
C GLY A 139 -18.78 1.03 -1.24
N LYS A 140 -19.63 0.46 -0.37
CA LYS A 140 -20.27 1.19 0.75
C LYS A 140 -19.33 1.40 1.93
N SER A 141 -18.32 0.53 2.07
CA SER A 141 -17.23 0.69 3.02
C SER A 141 -16.08 1.45 2.36
N ASP A 142 -15.50 2.39 3.09
CA ASP A 142 -14.25 3.09 2.71
C ASP A 142 -13.00 2.24 2.89
N LYS A 143 -13.12 1.11 3.61
CA LYS A 143 -12.05 0.12 3.79
C LYS A 143 -11.73 -0.60 2.48
N LEU A 144 -10.43 -0.90 2.33
CA LEU A 144 -9.91 -1.84 1.34
C LEU A 144 -10.40 -3.27 1.64
N CYS A 145 -10.26 -4.17 0.66
CA CYS A 145 -10.48 -5.59 0.89
C CYS A 145 -9.18 -6.22 1.37
N GLU A 146 -9.22 -6.94 2.49
CA GLU A 146 -8.06 -7.59 3.08
C GLU A 146 -8.43 -8.95 3.67
N TYR A 147 -7.51 -9.88 3.60
CA TYR A 147 -7.64 -11.19 4.22
C TYR A 147 -6.28 -11.71 4.72
N GLN A 148 -6.29 -12.30 5.92
CA GLN A 148 -5.12 -12.99 6.47
C GLN A 148 -5.10 -14.44 5.96
N LEU A 149 -4.33 -14.69 4.92
CA LEU A 149 -4.07 -16.02 4.38
C LEU A 149 -3.27 -16.87 5.37
N LYS A 150 -3.67 -18.12 5.53
CA LYS A 150 -3.02 -19.12 6.38
C LYS A 150 -3.08 -20.48 5.70
N ASP A 151 -2.09 -21.31 5.98
CA ASP A 151 -2.06 -22.74 5.64
C ASP A 151 -3.12 -23.53 6.43
#